data_AF-A0A5K3EUS5-F1
#
_entry.id   AF-A0A5K3EUS5-F1
#
_cell.length_a   1.000
_cell.length_b   1.000
_cell.length_c   1.000
_cell.angle_alpha   90.00
_cell.angle_beta   90.00
_cell.angle_gamma   90.00
#
_symmetry.space_group_name_H-M   'P 1'
#
loop_
_entity.id
_entity.type
_entity.pdbx_description
1 polymer ?
#
loop_
_entity_poly.entity_id
_entity_poly.type
_entity_poly.pdbx_seq_one_letter_code
_entity_poly.pdbx_strand_id
1 'polypeptide(L)'
;MDYSRGRPLNSNLDINLPNYAIDNAIIRAISRDNFSYVLEYLRKCPTNTTRYLYEEIYTSKKPVQKTITICSLLYYAFKKKSMESIRVLVQNGARPLQPSYVVQWGSLQSGEPAIEIVEKPNVAWLAELFITGELELTAQVFKQLKMSGTDLGLPIETRVQKLQQPHPNSTKTTQFVDVWECIEKEVERISTPANLPNAKVNLKKIHTAYNTDKLEALYKKPKKGKKSKSNTAASEQS
;
A
#
# COMPACT_ATOMS: atom_id res chain seq x y z
N MET A 1 -25.12 17.99 -7.11
CA MET A 1 -24.26 19.01 -6.46
C MET A 1 -22.94 19.04 -7.22
N ASP A 2 -22.90 19.74 -8.35
CA ASP A 2 -21.74 19.89 -9.26
C ASP A 2 -20.72 20.93 -8.76
N TYR A 3 -20.47 20.97 -7.45
CA TYR A 3 -19.83 22.11 -6.80
C TYR A 3 -18.30 22.17 -6.90
N SER A 4 -17.62 21.28 -7.65
CA SER A 4 -16.14 21.29 -7.64
C SER A 4 -15.46 21.45 -8.99
N ARG A 5 -16.11 21.14 -10.11
CA ARG A 5 -15.43 21.10 -11.42
C ARG A 5 -15.70 22.29 -12.33
N GLY A 6 -16.86 22.96 -12.21
CA GLY A 6 -17.26 24.06 -13.09
C GLY A 6 -17.46 23.70 -14.57
N ARG A 7 -17.24 22.43 -14.95
CA ARG A 7 -17.44 21.85 -16.29
C ARG A 7 -17.73 20.35 -16.19
N PRO A 8 -18.28 19.72 -17.25
CA PRO A 8 -18.43 18.27 -17.32
C PRO A 8 -17.10 17.51 -17.14
N LEU A 9 -17.21 16.26 -16.68
CA LEU A 9 -16.08 15.33 -16.55
C LEU A 9 -15.44 15.09 -17.92
N ASN A 10 -14.13 15.32 -18.03
CA ASN A 10 -13.33 14.97 -19.19
C ASN A 10 -12.46 13.76 -18.84
N SER A 11 -12.80 12.59 -19.38
CA SER A 11 -12.10 11.33 -19.08
C SER A 11 -10.59 11.34 -19.40
N ASN A 12 -10.15 12.21 -20.30
CA ASN A 12 -8.75 12.30 -20.72
C ASN A 12 -7.92 13.20 -19.80
N LEU A 13 -8.57 14.14 -19.10
CA LEU A 13 -7.91 15.13 -18.24
C LEU A 13 -8.16 14.88 -16.76
N ASP A 14 -9.27 14.25 -16.42
CA ASP A 14 -9.74 14.18 -15.05
C ASP A 14 -9.62 12.77 -14.46
N ILE A 15 -9.42 12.72 -13.14
CA ILE A 15 -9.53 11.47 -12.41
C ILE A 15 -11.02 11.15 -12.29
N ASN A 16 -11.42 10.01 -12.85
CA ASN A 16 -12.77 9.47 -12.71
C ASN A 16 -12.80 8.48 -11.53
N LEU A 17 -13.61 8.78 -10.51
CA LEU A 17 -13.74 7.91 -9.36
C LEU A 17 -14.60 6.68 -9.72
N PRO A 18 -14.18 5.46 -9.36
CA PRO A 18 -14.93 4.25 -9.69
C PRO A 18 -16.19 4.13 -8.84
N ASN A 19 -17.13 3.28 -9.28
CA ASN A 19 -18.22 2.83 -8.43
C ASN A 19 -17.65 2.09 -7.21
N TYR A 20 -18.17 2.41 -6.03
CA TYR A 20 -17.70 1.86 -4.77
C TYR A 20 -18.86 1.34 -3.91
N ALA A 21 -18.51 0.57 -2.90
CA ALA A 21 -19.42 0.11 -1.86
C ALA A 21 -18.99 0.61 -0.49
N ILE A 22 -19.96 0.65 0.43
CA ILE A 22 -19.70 0.95 1.84
C ILE A 22 -19.87 -0.36 2.59
N ASP A 23 -18.76 -0.96 3.00
CA ASP A 23 -18.77 -2.15 3.86
C ASP A 23 -17.71 -1.99 4.95
N ASN A 24 -18.13 -1.42 6.07
CA ASN A 24 -17.25 -1.21 7.21
C ASN A 24 -16.94 -2.52 7.96
N ALA A 25 -17.72 -3.59 7.76
CA ALA A 25 -17.49 -4.86 8.45
C ALA A 25 -16.25 -5.56 7.88
N ILE A 26 -16.11 -5.61 6.55
CA ILE A 26 -14.92 -6.19 5.91
C ILE A 26 -13.65 -5.37 6.19
N ILE A 27 -13.74 -4.04 6.19
CA ILE A 27 -12.58 -3.17 6.53
C ILE A 27 -12.15 -3.39 7.99
N ARG A 28 -13.10 -3.53 8.91
CA ARG A 28 -12.81 -3.89 10.32
C ARG A 28 -12.23 -5.29 10.46
N ALA A 29 -12.71 -6.25 9.68
CA ALA A 29 -12.18 -7.62 9.68
C ALA A 29 -10.71 -7.62 9.24
N ILE A 30 -10.36 -6.90 8.16
CA ILE A 30 -8.98 -6.69 7.73
C ILE A 30 -8.16 -6.03 8.84
N SER A 31 -8.68 -4.97 9.47
CA SER A 31 -7.97 -4.26 10.55
C SER A 31 -7.65 -5.13 11.77
N ARG A 32 -8.39 -6.24 11.97
CA ARG A 32 -8.18 -7.23 13.03
C ARG A 32 -7.44 -8.47 12.53
N ASP A 33 -6.96 -8.45 11.29
CA ASP A 33 -6.41 -9.58 10.54
C ASP A 33 -7.28 -10.86 10.61
N ASN A 34 -8.61 -10.69 10.63
CA ASN A 34 -9.56 -11.80 10.62
C ASN A 34 -9.69 -12.36 9.18
N PHE A 35 -8.66 -13.08 8.74
CA PHE A 35 -8.59 -13.64 7.39
C PHE A 35 -9.72 -14.64 7.10
N SER A 36 -10.27 -15.31 8.12
CA SER A 36 -11.39 -16.25 7.95
C SER A 36 -12.65 -15.54 7.46
N TYR A 37 -12.94 -14.37 8.03
CA TYR A 37 -14.03 -13.52 7.56
C TYR A 37 -13.77 -13.01 6.14
N VAL A 38 -12.52 -12.57 5.85
CA VAL A 38 -12.14 -12.10 4.50
C VAL A 38 -12.32 -13.21 3.48
N LEU A 39 -11.83 -14.42 3.76
CA LEU A 39 -11.95 -15.56 2.85
C LEU A 39 -13.41 -15.92 2.57
N GLU A 40 -14.25 -15.96 3.62
CA GLU A 40 -15.68 -16.25 3.45
C GLU A 40 -16.40 -15.15 2.65
N TYR A 41 -16.03 -13.89 2.88
CA TYR A 41 -16.53 -12.75 2.12
C TYR A 41 -16.18 -12.84 0.62
N LEU A 42 -14.98 -13.33 0.28
CA LEU A 42 -14.56 -13.59 -1.10
C LEU A 42 -15.25 -14.81 -1.70
N ARG A 43 -15.46 -15.90 -0.93
CA ARG A 43 -16.17 -17.09 -1.41
C ARG A 43 -17.61 -16.77 -1.84
N LYS A 44 -18.30 -15.93 -1.08
CA LYS A 44 -19.66 -15.49 -1.40
C LYS A 44 -19.74 -14.68 -2.69
N CYS A 45 -18.71 -13.89 -2.99
CA CYS A 45 -18.65 -13.08 -4.20
C CYS A 45 -17.18 -12.82 -4.60
N PRO A 46 -16.60 -13.65 -5.48
CA PRO A 46 -15.18 -13.57 -5.84
C PRO A 46 -14.76 -12.25 -6.46
N THR A 47 -15.68 -11.53 -7.11
CA THR A 47 -15.43 -10.20 -7.70
C THR A 47 -15.14 -9.13 -6.65
N ASN A 48 -15.37 -9.41 -5.36
CA ASN A 48 -15.00 -8.51 -4.27
C ASN A 48 -13.49 -8.25 -4.17
N THR A 49 -12.63 -9.08 -4.76
CA THR A 49 -11.17 -8.86 -4.77
C THR A 49 -10.75 -7.59 -5.50
N THR A 50 -11.56 -7.13 -6.46
CA THR A 50 -11.30 -5.91 -7.25
C THR A 50 -12.31 -4.79 -6.99
N ARG A 51 -13.31 -5.03 -6.13
CA ARG A 51 -14.32 -4.03 -5.77
C ARG A 51 -13.70 -2.88 -4.97
N TYR A 52 -14.09 -1.65 -5.32
CA TYR A 52 -13.72 -0.46 -4.55
C TYR A 52 -14.63 -0.30 -3.33
N LEU A 53 -14.03 0.07 -2.21
CA LEU A 53 -14.68 0.36 -0.95
C LEU A 53 -14.39 1.79 -0.52
N TYR A 54 -15.38 2.39 0.12
CA TYR A 54 -15.32 3.74 0.65
C TYR A 54 -15.03 3.71 2.16
N GLU A 55 -14.04 4.49 2.59
CA GLU A 55 -13.77 4.81 4.00
C GLU A 55 -13.53 6.32 4.13
N GLU A 56 -14.31 7.00 4.98
CA GLU A 56 -14.16 8.43 5.32
C GLU A 56 -13.58 8.59 6.72
N ILE A 57 -12.55 9.44 6.84
CA ILE A 57 -11.90 9.77 8.11
C ILE A 57 -11.91 11.30 8.28
N TYR A 58 -12.40 11.75 9.44
CA TYR A 58 -12.36 13.16 9.84
C TYR A 58 -11.01 13.45 10.49
N THR A 59 -10.18 14.29 9.86
CA THR A 59 -8.85 14.64 10.36
C THR A 59 -8.85 15.90 11.21
N SER A 60 -9.74 16.85 10.94
CA SER A 60 -9.98 18.01 11.81
C SER A 60 -11.43 18.50 11.69
N LYS A 61 -11.98 19.01 12.79
CA LYS A 61 -13.32 19.62 12.82
C LYS A 61 -13.27 21.13 12.55
N LYS A 62 -12.13 21.79 12.78
CA LYS A 62 -11.94 23.25 12.59
C LYS A 62 -10.45 23.54 12.28
N PRO A 63 -10.08 23.91 11.03
CA PRO A 63 -10.90 23.82 9.82
C PRO A 63 -11.39 22.39 9.56
N VAL A 64 -12.53 22.23 8.88
CA VAL A 64 -13.01 20.90 8.50
C VAL A 64 -12.03 20.31 7.50
N GLN A 65 -11.40 19.21 7.88
CA GLN A 65 -10.55 18.41 7.01
C GLN A 65 -11.04 16.97 7.04
N LYS A 66 -11.22 16.42 5.85
CA LYS A 66 -11.71 15.06 5.64
C LYS A 66 -10.84 14.36 4.61
N THR A 67 -10.59 13.08 4.86
CA THR A 67 -9.94 12.19 3.91
C THR A 67 -10.90 11.07 3.58
N ILE A 68 -11.26 10.98 2.31
CA ILE A 68 -12.04 9.88 1.76
C ILE A 68 -11.08 8.98 1.01
N THR A 69 -11.16 7.67 1.26
CA THR A 69 -10.40 6.65 0.53
C THR A 69 -11.38 5.77 -0.24
N ILE A 70 -11.12 5.59 -1.53
CA ILE A 70 -11.89 4.70 -2.42
C ILE A 70 -10.89 3.70 -3.00
N CYS A 71 -10.79 2.52 -2.37
CA CYS A 71 -9.71 1.58 -2.61
C CYS A 71 -10.18 0.13 -2.60
N SER A 72 -9.38 -0.78 -3.15
CA SER A 72 -9.64 -2.23 -3.04
C SER A 72 -9.40 -2.72 -1.61
N LEU A 73 -9.87 -3.95 -1.30
CA LEU A 73 -9.54 -4.63 -0.04
C LEU A 73 -8.03 -4.74 0.22
N LEU A 74 -7.23 -4.88 -0.84
CA LEU A 74 -5.78 -5.05 -0.74
C LEU A 74 -5.09 -3.78 -0.20
N TYR A 75 -5.58 -2.59 -0.56
CA TYR A 75 -5.12 -1.34 0.03
C TYR A 75 -5.27 -1.34 1.55
N TYR A 76 -6.47 -1.70 2.04
CA TYR A 76 -6.73 -1.74 3.48
C TYR A 76 -5.83 -2.76 4.17
N ALA A 77 -5.57 -3.90 3.52
CA ALA A 77 -4.69 -4.92 4.06
C ALA A 77 -3.23 -4.43 4.16
N PHE A 78 -2.72 -3.70 3.16
CA PHE A 78 -1.40 -3.04 3.24
C PHE A 78 -1.36 -1.98 4.34
N LYS A 79 -2.33 -1.07 4.37
CA LYS A 79 -2.42 0.02 5.36
C LYS A 79 -2.49 -0.51 6.79
N LYS A 80 -3.19 -1.63 7.00
CA LYS A 80 -3.36 -2.27 8.32
C LYS A 80 -2.30 -3.31 8.64
N LYS A 81 -1.34 -3.55 7.73
CA LYS A 81 -0.26 -4.54 7.91
C LYS A 81 -0.80 -5.96 8.18
N SER A 82 -1.96 -6.27 7.62
CA SER A 82 -2.72 -7.50 7.89
C SER A 82 -2.21 -8.65 7.02
N MET A 83 -1.16 -9.32 7.47
CA MET A 83 -0.39 -10.27 6.64
C MET A 83 -1.21 -11.43 6.09
N GLU A 84 -2.06 -12.02 6.92
CA GLU A 84 -2.89 -13.14 6.50
C GLU A 84 -3.95 -12.68 5.52
N SER A 85 -4.51 -11.49 5.74
CA SER A 85 -5.43 -10.84 4.80
C SER A 85 -4.77 -10.50 3.47
N ILE A 86 -3.53 -9.98 3.46
CA ILE A 86 -2.75 -9.72 2.24
C ILE A 86 -2.57 -11.02 1.46
N ARG A 87 -2.12 -12.09 2.13
CA ARG A 87 -1.92 -13.39 1.50
C ARG A 87 -3.21 -13.90 0.86
N VAL A 88 -4.31 -13.93 1.61
CA VAL A 88 -5.61 -14.41 1.13
C VAL A 88 -6.10 -13.58 -0.06
N LEU A 89 -6.04 -12.26 0.01
CA LEU A 89 -6.50 -11.37 -1.06
C LEU A 89 -5.73 -11.60 -2.35
N VAL A 90 -4.39 -11.63 -2.26
CA VAL A 90 -3.51 -11.83 -3.41
C VAL A 90 -3.69 -13.23 -4.02
N GLN A 91 -3.79 -14.28 -3.21
CA GLN A 91 -4.07 -15.65 -3.68
C GLN A 91 -5.43 -15.79 -4.38
N ASN A 92 -6.40 -14.93 -4.05
CA ASN A 92 -7.73 -14.92 -4.67
C ASN A 92 -7.84 -13.90 -5.82
N GLY A 93 -6.72 -13.33 -6.28
CA GLY A 93 -6.68 -12.47 -7.48
C GLY A 93 -6.86 -10.98 -7.23
N ALA A 94 -6.74 -10.50 -5.99
CA ALA A 94 -6.61 -9.07 -5.74
C ALA A 94 -5.35 -8.52 -6.41
N ARG A 95 -5.46 -7.38 -7.08
CA ARG A 95 -4.41 -6.84 -7.95
C ARG A 95 -3.62 -5.74 -7.22
N PRO A 96 -2.29 -5.92 -6.98
CA PRO A 96 -1.46 -4.87 -6.37
C PRO A 96 -1.35 -3.61 -7.22
N LEU A 97 -1.47 -3.73 -8.54
CA LEU A 97 -1.44 -2.62 -9.49
C LEU A 97 -2.80 -1.96 -9.75
N GLN A 98 -3.89 -2.46 -9.14
CA GLN A 98 -5.18 -1.79 -9.22
C GLN A 98 -5.06 -0.38 -8.61
N PRO A 99 -5.62 0.66 -9.26
CA PRO A 99 -5.54 2.01 -8.74
C PRO A 99 -6.32 2.13 -7.43
N SER A 100 -6.01 3.19 -6.71
CA SER A 100 -6.60 3.55 -5.43
C SER A 100 -6.69 5.06 -5.37
N TYR A 101 -7.75 5.55 -4.74
CA TYR A 101 -8.10 6.96 -4.78
C TYR A 101 -8.17 7.51 -3.37
N VAL A 102 -7.45 8.61 -3.13
CA VAL A 102 -7.56 9.38 -1.89
C VAL A 102 -8.03 10.77 -2.23
N VAL A 103 -9.17 11.15 -1.69
CA VAL A 103 -9.77 12.48 -1.84
C VAL A 103 -9.57 13.22 -0.53
N GLN A 104 -8.71 14.22 -0.56
CA GLN A 104 -8.52 15.15 0.54
C GLN A 104 -9.41 16.36 0.33
N TRP A 105 -10.25 16.64 1.31
CA TRP A 105 -11.10 17.81 1.34
C TRP A 105 -10.72 18.66 2.55
N GLY A 106 -10.33 19.91 2.31
CA GLY A 106 -10.08 20.88 3.37
C GLY A 106 -10.41 22.30 2.93
N SER A 107 -10.79 23.14 3.90
CA SER A 107 -10.69 24.59 3.72
C SER A 107 -9.24 25.01 3.93
N LEU A 108 -8.61 25.63 2.93
CA LEU A 108 -7.29 26.24 3.12
C LEU A 108 -7.38 27.33 4.19
N GLN A 109 -6.26 27.62 4.87
CA GLN A 109 -6.17 28.74 5.82
C GLN A 109 -6.55 30.10 5.20
N SER A 110 -6.56 30.20 3.87
CA SER A 110 -6.99 31.36 3.07
C SER A 110 -8.49 31.40 2.76
N GLY A 111 -9.31 30.45 3.23
CA GLY A 111 -10.77 30.48 3.10
C GLY A 111 -11.35 29.80 1.85
N GLU A 112 -10.53 29.41 0.88
CA GLU A 112 -11.01 28.70 -0.31
C GLU A 112 -11.02 27.18 -0.11
N PRO A 113 -12.15 26.50 -0.40
CA PRO A 113 -12.20 25.04 -0.37
C PRO A 113 -11.43 24.46 -1.55
N ALA A 114 -10.49 23.57 -1.27
CA ALA A 114 -9.78 22.79 -2.28
C ALA A 114 -10.04 21.30 -2.06
N ILE A 115 -10.23 20.58 -3.16
CA ILE A 115 -10.30 19.12 -3.18
C ILE A 115 -9.08 18.63 -3.94
N GLU A 116 -8.27 17.79 -3.31
CA GLU A 116 -7.17 17.08 -3.96
C GLU A 116 -7.56 15.61 -4.11
N ILE A 117 -7.50 15.10 -5.33
CA ILE A 117 -7.74 13.69 -5.66
C ILE A 117 -6.39 13.10 -6.07
N VAL A 118 -5.93 12.09 -5.32
CA VAL A 118 -4.70 11.35 -5.62
C VAL A 118 -5.09 9.96 -6.10
N GLU A 119 -4.62 9.59 -7.28
CA GLU A 119 -4.71 8.25 -7.83
C GLU A 119 -3.31 7.64 -7.95
N LYS A 120 -3.14 6.46 -7.34
CA LYS A 120 -1.93 5.65 -7.48
C LYS A 120 -2.23 4.16 -7.27
N PRO A 121 -1.40 3.22 -7.74
CA PRO A 121 -1.64 1.80 -7.54
C PRO A 121 -1.53 1.39 -6.06
N ASN A 122 -2.24 0.33 -5.65
CA ASN A 122 -2.24 -0.14 -4.25
C ASN A 122 -0.82 -0.39 -3.71
N VAL A 123 0.06 -0.93 -4.55
CA VAL A 123 1.46 -1.23 -4.20
C VAL A 123 2.28 0.02 -3.81
N ALA A 124 1.93 1.21 -4.32
CA ALA A 124 2.62 2.45 -3.98
C ALA A 124 2.40 2.88 -2.51
N TRP A 125 1.38 2.34 -1.84
CA TRP A 125 1.15 2.58 -0.40
C TRP A 125 2.11 1.79 0.50
N LEU A 126 2.84 0.81 -0.04
CA LEU A 126 3.85 0.09 0.71
C LEU A 126 5.03 0.97 1.13
N ALA A 127 5.16 2.18 0.56
CA ALA A 127 6.10 3.20 1.00
C ALA A 127 6.05 3.44 2.52
N GLU A 128 4.87 3.39 3.13
CA GLU A 128 4.68 3.58 4.58
C GLU A 128 5.40 2.50 5.41
N LEU A 129 5.53 1.27 4.89
CA LEU A 129 6.21 0.18 5.59
C LEU A 129 7.69 0.49 5.81
N PHE A 130 8.33 1.15 4.84
CA PHE A 130 9.74 1.51 4.90
C PHE A 130 10.05 2.58 5.95
N ILE A 131 9.09 3.46 6.24
CA ILE A 131 9.24 4.49 7.30
C ILE A 131 9.21 3.85 8.68
N THR A 132 8.31 2.88 8.89
CA THR A 132 8.13 2.24 10.21
C THR A 132 9.32 1.38 10.63
N GLY A 133 10.24 1.06 9.71
CA GLY A 133 11.46 0.31 10.00
C GLY A 133 11.24 -1.20 10.21
N GLU A 134 10.03 -1.70 9.96
CA GLU A 134 9.68 -3.12 10.10
C GLU A 134 10.16 -3.91 8.87
N LEU A 135 11.48 -4.11 8.78
CA LEU A 135 12.12 -4.78 7.65
C LEU A 135 11.59 -6.21 7.42
N GLU A 136 11.39 -6.97 8.50
CA GLU A 136 10.86 -8.34 8.45
C GLU A 136 9.45 -8.37 7.83
N LEU A 137 8.54 -7.54 8.33
CA LEU A 137 7.18 -7.44 7.80
C LEU A 137 7.20 -7.05 6.32
N THR A 138 8.00 -6.03 5.99
CA THR A 138 8.15 -5.55 4.61
C THR A 138 8.62 -6.68 3.70
N ALA A 139 9.64 -7.44 4.11
CA ALA A 139 10.15 -8.59 3.36
C ALA A 139 9.09 -9.68 3.17
N GLN A 140 8.26 -9.94 4.18
CA GLN A 140 7.15 -10.90 4.05
C GLN A 140 6.09 -10.41 3.05
N VAL A 141 5.71 -9.13 3.06
CA VAL A 141 4.75 -8.56 2.09
C VAL A 141 5.29 -8.70 0.68
N PHE A 142 6.52 -8.26 0.43
CA PHE A 142 7.14 -8.34 -0.90
C PHE A 142 7.33 -9.79 -1.38
N LYS A 143 7.54 -10.74 -0.46
CA LYS A 143 7.53 -12.16 -0.83
C LYS A 143 6.15 -12.61 -1.31
N GLN A 144 5.06 -12.20 -0.64
CA GLN A 144 3.71 -12.54 -1.10
C GLN A 144 3.43 -11.99 -2.50
N LEU A 145 3.86 -10.75 -2.77
CA LEU A 145 3.75 -10.15 -4.11
C LEU A 145 4.55 -10.91 -5.17
N LYS A 146 5.77 -11.36 -4.81
CA LYS A 146 6.59 -12.18 -5.72
C LYS A 146 5.94 -13.53 -6.01
N MET A 147 5.45 -14.21 -4.97
CA MET A 147 4.79 -15.51 -5.10
C MET A 147 3.51 -15.45 -5.93
N SER A 148 2.84 -14.29 -5.99
CA SER A 148 1.65 -14.09 -6.80
C SER A 148 1.93 -13.68 -8.24
N GLY A 149 3.20 -13.60 -8.64
CA GLY A 149 3.59 -13.14 -9.98
C GLY A 149 3.32 -11.65 -10.22
N THR A 150 3.32 -10.83 -9.17
CA THR A 150 3.20 -9.37 -9.34
C THR A 150 4.49 -8.85 -9.97
N ASP A 151 4.39 -8.33 -11.19
CA ASP A 151 5.51 -7.70 -11.87
C ASP A 151 5.69 -6.26 -11.36
N LEU A 152 6.78 -6.05 -10.62
CA LEU A 152 7.17 -4.74 -10.09
C LEU A 152 8.08 -3.96 -11.06
N GLY A 153 8.50 -4.57 -12.16
CA GLY A 153 9.27 -3.92 -13.23
C GLY A 153 8.41 -3.21 -14.27
N LEU A 154 7.08 -3.22 -14.12
CA LEU A 154 6.17 -2.56 -15.04
C LEU A 154 6.15 -1.03 -14.80
N PRO A 155 6.14 -0.22 -15.87
CA PRO A 155 5.90 1.22 -15.77
C PRO A 155 4.54 1.49 -15.15
N ILE A 156 4.47 2.51 -14.30
CA ILE A 156 3.22 2.92 -13.68
C ILE A 156 3.08 4.44 -13.67
N GLU A 157 1.83 4.87 -13.57
CA GLU A 157 1.47 6.27 -13.52
C GLU A 157 0.73 6.59 -12.23
N THR A 158 0.92 7.82 -11.76
CA THR A 158 0.13 8.40 -10.67
C THR A 158 -0.42 9.73 -11.12
N ARG A 159 -1.59 10.09 -10.61
CA ARG A 159 -2.26 11.34 -10.96
C ARG A 159 -2.66 12.09 -9.71
N VAL A 160 -2.45 13.40 -9.72
CA VAL A 160 -2.95 14.31 -8.68
C VAL A 160 -3.80 15.37 -9.36
N GLN A 161 -5.09 15.41 -9.01
CA GLN A 161 -6.03 16.40 -9.50
C GLN A 161 -6.41 17.36 -8.38
N LYS A 162 -6.23 18.66 -8.61
CA LYS A 162 -6.67 19.73 -7.71
C LYS A 162 -7.91 20.40 -8.30
N LEU A 163 -8.97 20.45 -7.50
CA LEU A 163 -10.22 21.14 -7.77
C LEU A 163 -10.32 22.31 -6.78
N GLN A 164 -10.18 23.54 -7.27
CA GLN A 164 -10.23 24.75 -6.47
C GLN A 164 -10.89 25.85 -7.29
N GLN A 165 -11.97 26.46 -6.80
CA GLN A 165 -12.55 27.63 -7.45
C GLN A 165 -12.01 28.92 -6.82
N PRO A 166 -11.80 29.99 -7.61
CA PRO A 166 -12.12 30.16 -9.04
C PRO A 166 -11.05 29.63 -10.00
N HIS A 167 -9.97 29.03 -9.49
CA HIS A 167 -8.86 28.58 -10.31
C HIS A 167 -9.23 27.44 -11.27
N PRO A 168 -8.55 27.30 -12.42
CA PRO A 168 -8.73 26.15 -13.28
C PRO A 168 -8.32 24.87 -12.56
N ASN A 169 -9.13 23.81 -12.71
CA ASN A 169 -8.74 22.47 -12.26
C ASN A 169 -7.44 22.05 -12.96
N SER A 170 -6.52 21.46 -12.21
CA SER A 170 -5.27 20.96 -12.74
C SER A 170 -5.11 19.48 -12.42
N THR A 171 -4.64 18.71 -13.39
CA THR A 171 -4.25 17.31 -13.18
C THR A 171 -2.79 17.16 -13.56
N LYS A 172 -1.98 16.71 -12.61
CA LYS A 172 -0.58 16.35 -12.84
C LYS A 172 -0.49 14.83 -12.95
N THR A 173 0.00 14.35 -14.08
CA THR A 173 0.39 12.94 -14.26
C THR A 173 1.90 12.81 -14.04
N THR A 174 2.30 11.82 -13.26
CA THR A 174 3.71 11.45 -13.07
C THR A 174 3.88 10.01 -13.51
N GLN A 175 4.76 9.80 -14.48
CA GLN A 175 5.14 8.48 -14.97
C GLN A 175 6.41 8.02 -14.25
N PHE A 176 6.44 6.75 -13.89
CA PHE A 176 7.59 6.07 -13.30
C PHE A 176 8.02 4.93 -14.20
N VAL A 177 9.32 4.70 -14.29
CA VAL A 177 9.94 3.62 -15.06
C VAL A 177 9.44 2.27 -14.55
N ASP A 178 9.31 2.13 -13.24
CA ASP A 178 8.80 0.93 -12.60
C ASP A 178 8.11 1.22 -11.25
N VAL A 179 7.63 0.15 -10.60
CA VAL A 179 6.98 0.24 -9.29
C VAL A 179 7.98 0.63 -8.19
N TRP A 180 9.24 0.23 -8.30
CA TRP A 180 10.27 0.53 -7.30
C TRP A 180 10.58 2.01 -7.24
N GLU A 181 10.72 2.67 -8.40
CA GLU A 181 10.91 4.11 -8.50
C GLU A 181 9.73 4.85 -7.88
N CYS A 182 8.50 4.42 -8.17
CA CYS A 182 7.31 5.01 -7.57
C CYS A 182 7.31 4.89 -6.04
N ILE A 183 7.65 3.71 -5.49
CA ILE A 183 7.76 3.51 -4.04
C ILE A 183 8.88 4.37 -3.46
N GLU A 184 10.05 4.47 -4.12
CA GLU A 184 11.16 5.33 -3.68
C GLU A 184 10.72 6.79 -3.58
N LYS A 185 10.10 7.32 -4.62
CA LYS A 185 9.60 8.70 -4.65
C LYS A 185 8.52 8.94 -3.62
N GLU A 186 7.67 7.96 -3.38
CA GLU A 186 6.68 8.06 -2.33
C GLU A 186 7.34 8.07 -0.94
N VAL A 187 8.34 7.21 -0.67
CA VAL A 187 9.13 7.22 0.57
C VAL A 187 9.80 8.58 0.79
N GLU A 188 10.41 9.17 -0.25
CA GLU A 188 10.99 10.52 -0.19
C GLU A 188 9.95 11.58 0.17
N ARG A 189 8.73 11.45 -0.35
CA ARG A 189 7.64 12.41 -0.13
C ARG A 189 7.07 12.37 1.29
N ILE A 190 6.94 11.18 1.88
CA ILE A 190 6.26 10.99 3.18
C ILE A 190 7.21 10.87 4.38
N SER A 191 8.50 10.66 4.15
CA SER A 191 9.48 10.55 5.23
C SER A 191 9.88 11.92 5.79
N THR A 192 10.10 11.99 7.10
CA THR A 192 10.80 13.13 7.70
C THR A 192 12.29 13.08 7.34
N PRO A 193 13.02 14.21 7.35
CA PRO A 193 14.46 14.23 7.06
C PRO A 193 15.28 13.28 7.95
N ALA A 194 14.85 13.08 9.21
CA ALA A 194 15.51 12.16 10.15
C ALA A 194 15.31 10.67 9.78
N ASN A 195 14.13 10.29 9.28
CA ASN A 195 13.80 8.89 8.97
C ASN A 195 14.22 8.47 7.56
N LEU A 196 14.34 9.42 6.64
CA LEU A 196 14.60 9.17 5.23
C LEU A 196 15.85 8.30 4.97
N PRO A 197 17.02 8.51 5.62
CA PRO A 197 18.19 7.66 5.39
C PRO A 197 17.93 6.19 5.71
N ASN A 198 17.26 5.91 6.84
CA ASN A 198 16.94 4.54 7.24
C ASN A 198 15.91 3.91 6.30
N ALA A 199 14.89 4.67 5.90
CA ALA A 199 13.87 4.21 4.95
C ALA A 199 14.51 3.82 3.59
N LYS A 200 15.44 4.65 3.06
CA LYS A 200 16.19 4.34 1.84
C LYS A 200 17.08 3.10 1.97
N VAL A 201 17.74 2.91 3.11
CA VAL A 201 18.53 1.70 3.37
C VAL A 201 17.64 0.45 3.37
N ASN A 202 16.47 0.51 4.02
CA ASN A 202 15.52 -0.60 4.03
C ASN A 202 14.97 -0.89 2.63
N LEU A 203 14.61 0.16 1.88
CA LEU A 203 14.18 0.03 0.48
C LEU A 203 15.21 -0.69 -0.37
N LYS A 204 16.48 -0.26 -0.30
CA LYS A 204 17.58 -0.90 -1.03
C LYS A 204 17.78 -2.36 -0.62
N LYS A 205 17.69 -2.68 0.68
CA LYS A 205 17.80 -4.07 1.18
C LYS A 205 16.68 -4.96 0.63
N ILE A 206 15.43 -4.48 0.69
CA ILE A 206 14.27 -5.21 0.18
C ILE A 206 14.35 -5.38 -1.33
N HIS A 207 14.65 -4.32 -2.08
CA HIS A 207 14.77 -4.36 -3.53
C HIS A 207 15.85 -5.37 -3.97
N THR A 208 17.06 -5.31 -3.40
CA THR A 208 18.12 -6.28 -3.70
C THR A 208 17.71 -7.71 -3.33
N ALA A 209 17.11 -7.92 -2.16
CA ALA A 209 16.67 -9.25 -1.73
C ALA A 209 15.53 -9.79 -2.60
N TYR A 210 14.64 -8.92 -3.10
CA TYR A 210 13.59 -9.28 -4.05
C TYR A 210 14.18 -9.78 -5.37
N ASN A 211 15.13 -9.03 -5.94
CA ASN A 211 15.75 -9.39 -7.23
C ASN A 211 16.67 -10.61 -7.16
N THR A 212 17.21 -10.92 -5.98
CA THR A 212 18.13 -12.05 -5.77
C THR A 212 17.47 -13.27 -5.11
N ASP A 213 16.15 -13.28 -4.95
CA ASP A 213 15.38 -14.36 -4.30
C ASP A 213 15.79 -14.66 -2.84
N LYS A 214 16.25 -13.63 -2.12
CA LYS A 214 16.76 -13.73 -0.75
C LYS A 214 15.89 -13.03 0.30
N LEU A 215 14.63 -12.69 -0.02
CA LEU A 215 13.71 -12.06 0.93
C LEU A 215 13.55 -12.88 2.22
N GLU A 216 13.56 -14.22 2.14
CA GLU A 216 13.43 -15.08 3.32
C GLU A 216 14.55 -14.89 4.34
N ALA A 217 15.76 -14.56 3.89
CA ALA A 217 16.91 -14.36 4.78
C ALA A 217 16.74 -13.13 5.68
N LEU A 218 15.83 -12.20 5.33
CA LEU A 218 15.58 -10.98 6.09
C LEU A 218 14.64 -11.19 7.30
N TYR A 219 13.99 -12.36 7.41
CA TYR A 219 13.08 -12.66 8.52
C TYR A 219 13.21 -14.08 9.08
N LYS A 220 13.79 -15.04 8.36
CA LYS A 220 14.14 -16.33 8.95
C LYS A 220 15.44 -16.18 9.74
N LYS A 221 15.38 -16.37 11.07
CA LYS A 221 16.59 -16.49 11.89
C LYS A 221 17.46 -17.62 11.34
N PRO A 222 18.79 -17.43 11.20
CA PRO A 222 19.67 -18.51 10.79
C PRO A 222 19.52 -19.66 11.79
N LYS A 223 19.23 -20.86 11.30
CA LYS A 223 19.23 -22.07 12.13
C LYS A 223 20.62 -22.15 12.76
N LYS A 224 20.73 -21.92 14.07
CA LYS A 224 21.97 -22.21 14.82
C LYS A 224 22.28 -23.68 14.54
N GLY A 225 23.37 -23.91 13.80
CA GLY A 225 23.86 -25.26 13.53
C GLY A 225 23.98 -26.01 14.84
N LYS A 226 23.39 -27.20 14.89
CA LYS A 226 23.58 -28.20 15.94
C LYS A 226 25.11 -28.40 16.03
N LYS A 227 25.78 -27.79 17.02
CA LYS A 227 27.13 -28.22 17.39
C LYS A 227 26.97 -29.68 17.82
N SER A 228 27.40 -30.61 16.98
CA SER A 228 27.55 -32.01 17.37
C SER A 228 28.55 -32.03 18.53
N LYS A 229 28.06 -32.30 19.74
CA LYS A 229 28.88 -32.85 20.80
C LYS A 229 29.35 -34.23 20.32
N SER A 230 30.62 -34.36 20.01
CA SER A 230 31.33 -35.63 20.07
C SER A 230 32.41 -35.49 21.15
N ASN A 231 32.00 -35.57 22.41
CA ASN A 231 32.87 -36.16 23.42
C ASN A 231 32.52 -37.64 23.42
N THR A 232 33.50 -38.51 23.22
CA THR A 232 33.83 -39.70 24.03
C THR A 232 34.85 -40.53 23.25
N ALA A 233 36.11 -40.51 23.71
CA ALA A 233 37.02 -41.64 23.58
C ALA A 233 38.04 -41.50 24.73
N ALA A 234 37.66 -42.04 25.88
CA ALA A 234 38.60 -42.47 26.90
C ALA A 234 38.42 -44.00 27.02
N SER A 235 39.44 -44.73 26.60
CA SER A 235 39.74 -46.13 26.92
C SER A 235 41.15 -46.36 26.35
N GLU A 236 42.19 -46.26 27.18
CA GLU A 236 42.87 -47.39 27.83
C GLU A 236 43.93 -48.07 26.94
N GLN A 237 45.04 -48.47 27.57
CA GLN A 237 46.23 -49.19 27.07
C GLN A 237 47.35 -48.27 26.53
N SER A 238 48.57 -48.21 27.09
CA SER A 238 49.32 -49.11 27.98
C SER A 238 50.30 -48.34 28.86
#